data_AF-A0A183D9V9-F1
#
_entry.id   AF-A0A183D9V9-F1
#
_cell.length_a   1.000
_cell.length_b   1.000
_cell.length_c   1.000
_cell.angle_alpha   90.00
_cell.angle_beta   90.00
_cell.angle_gamma   90.00
#
_symmetry.space_group_name_H-M   'P 1'
#
loop_
_entity.id
_entity.type
_entity.pdbx_description
1 polymer ?
#
loop_
_entity_poly.entity_id
_entity_poly.type
_entity_poly.pdbx_seq_one_letter_code
_entity_poly.pdbx_strand_id
1 'polypeptide(L)'
;LDDSLLRPTVSHKDIANFFLVISNYISFIVMHSGINVKGHRDLLTLDTMCRELTSNSSSLHSLRSIIAMVMVAHGKSPHSAIDVGYDSFLEFMRDERWNTQNAQPRAWLFQNCNEFGHFRTSERSNGLFAGTLPLRFF
;
A
#
# COMPACT_ATOMS: atom_id res chain seq x y z
N LEU A 1 -9.77 -4.32 -6.20
CA LEU A 1 -9.13 -5.47 -5.53
C LEU A 1 -9.10 -6.58 -6.56
N ASP A 2 -8.15 -7.49 -6.47
CA ASP A 2 -8.22 -8.75 -7.21
C ASP A 2 -9.09 -9.76 -6.45
N ASP A 3 -9.05 -11.01 -6.89
CA ASP A 3 -9.82 -12.11 -6.32
C ASP A 3 -9.14 -12.75 -5.09
N SER A 4 -8.02 -12.20 -4.60
CA SER A 4 -7.23 -12.76 -3.48
C SER A 4 -8.02 -12.88 -2.18
N LEU A 5 -9.08 -12.08 -2.02
CA LEU A 5 -9.98 -12.10 -0.85
C LEU A 5 -11.35 -12.75 -1.14
N LEU A 6 -11.56 -13.39 -2.29
CA LEU A 6 -12.78 -14.16 -2.57
C LEU A 6 -12.77 -15.50 -1.81
N ARG A 7 -12.93 -15.42 -0.49
CA ARG A 7 -12.96 -16.57 0.42
C ARG A 7 -13.97 -16.37 1.56
N PRO A 8 -14.38 -17.44 2.26
CA PRO A 8 -15.50 -17.37 3.22
C PRO A 8 -15.28 -16.44 4.40
N THR A 9 -14.03 -16.18 4.80
CA THR A 9 -13.69 -15.31 5.93
C THR A 9 -12.43 -14.48 5.63
N VAL A 10 -12.42 -13.24 6.12
CA VAL A 10 -11.26 -12.33 6.07
C VAL A 10 -10.56 -12.39 7.43
N SER A 11 -9.26 -12.67 7.45
CA SER A 11 -8.49 -12.77 8.69
C SER A 11 -7.99 -11.41 9.17
N HIS A 12 -7.59 -11.31 10.45
CA HIS A 12 -6.92 -10.11 10.96
C HIS A 12 -5.64 -9.76 10.19
N LYS A 13 -4.93 -10.76 9.65
CA LYS A 13 -3.73 -10.56 8.85
C LYS A 13 -4.06 -10.00 7.46
N ASP A 14 -5.18 -10.38 6.87
CA ASP A 14 -5.65 -9.77 5.62
C ASP A 14 -6.03 -8.30 5.83
N ILE A 15 -6.70 -7.98 6.94
CA ILE A 15 -7.02 -6.60 7.29
C ILE A 15 -5.71 -5.80 7.44
N ALA A 16 -4.75 -6.30 8.21
CA ALA A 16 -3.47 -5.64 8.39
C ALA A 16 -2.68 -5.50 7.06
N ASN A 17 -2.68 -6.53 6.21
CA ASN A 17 -2.03 -6.47 4.91
C ASN A 17 -2.71 -5.48 3.96
N PHE A 18 -4.05 -5.41 3.97
CA PHE A 18 -4.79 -4.37 3.26
C PHE A 18 -4.31 -2.98 3.69
N PHE A 19 -4.23 -2.71 4.99
CA PHE A 19 -3.76 -1.41 5.48
C PHE A 19 -2.28 -1.15 5.18
N LEU A 20 -1.42 -2.17 5.21
CA LEU A 20 -0.04 -2.06 4.74
C LEU A 20 -0.01 -1.64 3.26
N VAL A 21 -0.76 -2.30 2.40
CA VAL A 21 -0.83 -1.99 0.96
C VAL A 21 -1.36 -0.56 0.74
N ILE A 22 -2.46 -0.18 1.39
CA ILE A 22 -3.00 1.18 1.29
C ILE A 22 -1.99 2.23 1.78
N SER A 23 -1.32 1.97 2.90
CA SER A 23 -0.30 2.89 3.44
C SER A 23 0.87 3.10 2.49
N ASN A 24 1.23 2.09 1.68
CA ASN A 24 2.26 2.21 0.64
C ASN A 24 1.86 3.20 -0.45
N TYR A 25 0.62 3.14 -0.95
CA TYR A 25 0.14 4.09 -1.96
C TYR A 25 0.09 5.52 -1.44
N ILE A 26 -0.38 5.72 -0.21
CA ILE A 26 -0.39 7.04 0.44
C ILE A 26 1.04 7.56 0.64
N SER A 27 1.94 6.72 1.19
CA SER A 27 3.34 7.08 1.41
C SER A 27 4.06 7.42 0.11
N PHE A 28 3.74 6.72 -0.97
CA PHE A 28 4.32 6.99 -2.29
C PHE A 28 3.98 8.42 -2.77
N ILE A 29 2.73 8.86 -2.60
CA ILE A 29 2.34 10.23 -2.95
C ILE A 29 3.05 11.23 -2.05
N VAL A 30 3.09 10.98 -0.74
CA VAL A 30 3.77 11.88 0.23
C VAL A 30 5.25 12.06 -0.13
N MET A 31 5.95 10.97 -0.43
CA MET A 31 7.39 10.99 -0.74
C MET A 31 7.71 11.62 -2.09
N HIS A 32 6.80 11.54 -3.05
CA HIS A 32 7.02 12.04 -4.41
C HIS A 32 6.15 13.26 -4.78
N SER A 33 5.63 13.96 -3.77
CA SER A 33 4.68 15.04 -3.98
C SER A 33 5.29 16.19 -4.77
N GLY A 34 4.72 16.50 -5.94
CA GLY A 34 5.09 17.68 -6.71
C GLY A 34 6.49 17.61 -7.33
N ILE A 35 7.11 16.43 -7.41
CA ILE A 35 8.39 16.28 -8.12
C ILE A 35 8.15 16.62 -9.59
N ASN A 36 9.03 17.44 -10.18
CA ASN A 36 8.90 17.94 -11.55
C ASN A 36 9.24 16.87 -12.61
N VAL A 37 8.49 15.76 -12.61
CA VAL A 37 8.64 14.64 -13.54
C VAL A 37 7.30 13.95 -13.77
N LYS A 38 6.90 13.79 -15.05
CA LYS A 38 5.66 13.09 -15.45
C LYS A 38 4.44 13.55 -14.62
N GLY A 39 3.54 12.61 -14.28
CA GLY A 39 2.38 12.88 -13.43
C GLY A 39 2.71 13.21 -11.96
N HIS A 40 3.98 13.15 -11.53
CA HIS A 40 4.32 13.49 -10.14
C HIS A 40 4.16 14.98 -9.83
N ARG A 41 4.27 15.84 -10.85
CA ARG A 41 4.15 17.29 -10.68
C ARG A 41 2.72 17.70 -10.31
N ASP A 42 1.74 17.15 -11.01
CA ASP A 42 0.36 17.65 -10.99
C ASP A 42 -0.64 16.64 -10.41
N LEU A 43 -0.47 15.34 -10.68
CA LEU A 43 -1.39 14.28 -10.22
C LEU A 43 -1.02 13.76 -8.83
N LEU A 44 0.25 13.39 -8.62
CA LEU A 44 0.72 12.88 -7.32
C LEU A 44 1.18 14.02 -6.44
N THR A 45 0.24 14.84 -5.98
CA THR A 45 0.52 15.91 -5.01
C THR A 45 -0.26 15.70 -3.72
N LEU A 46 0.24 16.24 -2.62
CA LEU A 46 -0.49 16.28 -1.35
C LEU A 46 -1.84 16.97 -1.51
N ASP A 47 -1.92 18.08 -2.25
CA ASP A 47 -3.17 18.82 -2.45
C ASP A 47 -4.22 17.98 -3.18
N THR A 48 -3.82 17.27 -4.24
CA THR A 48 -4.73 16.38 -4.97
C THR A 48 -5.18 15.22 -4.09
N MET A 49 -4.25 14.57 -3.37
CA MET A 49 -4.60 13.49 -2.44
C MET A 49 -5.54 13.94 -1.33
N CYS A 50 -5.27 15.09 -0.69
CA CYS A 50 -6.12 15.65 0.34
C CYS A 50 -7.52 15.95 -0.20
N ARG A 51 -7.62 16.58 -1.38
CA ARG A 51 -8.92 16.85 -2.02
C ARG A 51 -9.72 15.59 -2.29
N GLU A 52 -9.08 14.51 -2.75
CA GLU A 52 -9.75 13.22 -2.95
C GLU A 52 -10.23 12.61 -1.63
N LEU A 53 -9.38 12.63 -0.59
CA LEU A 53 -9.69 12.10 0.75
C LEU A 53 -10.78 12.87 1.48
N THR A 54 -10.87 14.19 1.27
CA THR A 54 -11.84 15.07 1.92
C THR A 54 -13.06 15.35 1.04
N SER A 55 -13.14 14.74 -0.15
CA SER A 55 -14.35 14.80 -0.96
C SER A 55 -15.49 14.11 -0.19
N ASN A 56 -16.73 14.54 -0.38
CA ASN A 56 -17.91 13.91 0.23
C ASN A 56 -18.23 12.51 -0.35
N SER A 57 -17.22 11.80 -0.86
CA SER A 57 -17.32 10.42 -1.35
C SER A 57 -17.14 9.43 -0.21
N SER A 58 -17.51 8.16 -0.44
CA SER A 58 -17.26 7.12 0.56
C SER A 58 -15.76 6.86 0.69
N SER A 59 -15.29 6.52 1.89
CA SER A 59 -13.85 6.31 2.16
C SER A 59 -13.22 5.28 1.22
N LEU A 60 -13.95 4.23 0.84
CA LEU A 60 -13.46 3.24 -0.12
C LEU A 60 -13.30 3.80 -1.54
N HIS A 61 -14.17 4.71 -1.97
CA HIS A 61 -14.04 5.38 -3.26
C HIS A 61 -12.80 6.28 -3.25
N SER A 62 -12.61 7.10 -2.20
CA SER A 62 -11.43 7.95 -2.06
C SER A 62 -10.14 7.13 -2.07
N LEU A 63 -10.10 6.01 -1.33
CA LEU A 63 -8.95 5.09 -1.35
C LEU A 63 -8.69 4.51 -2.74
N ARG A 64 -9.76 4.14 -3.47
CA ARG A 64 -9.62 3.65 -4.84
C ARG A 64 -9.09 4.73 -5.79
N SER A 65 -9.54 5.98 -5.67
CA SER A 65 -9.00 7.12 -6.41
C SER A 65 -7.50 7.26 -6.16
N ILE A 66 -7.06 7.20 -4.90
CA ILE A 66 -5.64 7.29 -4.53
C ILE A 66 -4.80 6.21 -5.19
N ILE A 67 -5.26 4.96 -5.14
CA ILE A 67 -4.57 3.85 -5.81
C ILE A 67 -4.50 4.11 -7.32
N ALA A 68 -5.60 4.56 -7.94
CA ALA A 68 -5.68 4.84 -9.36
C ALA A 68 -4.68 5.93 -9.78
N MET A 69 -4.53 7.00 -8.98
CA MET A 69 -3.53 8.05 -9.24
C MET A 69 -2.11 7.47 -9.36
N VAL A 70 -1.72 6.62 -8.41
CA VAL A 70 -0.39 5.99 -8.41
C VAL A 70 -0.24 5.03 -9.58
N MET A 71 -1.27 4.24 -9.90
CA MET A 71 -1.24 3.34 -11.06
C MET A 71 -1.01 4.09 -12.37
N VAL A 72 -1.73 5.20 -12.58
CA VAL A 72 -1.58 6.06 -13.77
C VAL A 72 -0.18 6.66 -13.84
N ALA A 73 0.38 7.10 -12.71
CA ALA A 73 1.74 7.64 -12.68
C ALA A 73 2.81 6.59 -13.07
N HIS A 74 2.54 5.31 -12.78
CA HIS A 74 3.34 4.17 -13.23
C HIS A 74 3.00 3.68 -14.65
N GLY A 75 2.12 4.36 -15.38
CA GLY A 75 1.71 3.97 -16.74
C GLY A 75 0.79 2.75 -16.78
N LYS A 76 0.14 2.40 -15.67
CA LYS A 76 -0.84 1.32 -15.58
C LYS A 76 -2.27 1.85 -15.72
N SER A 77 -3.21 0.95 -16.00
CA SER A 77 -4.64 1.28 -16.00
C SER A 77 -5.08 1.75 -14.60
N PRO A 78 -5.90 2.81 -14.48
CA PRO A 78 -6.50 3.21 -13.20
C PRO A 78 -7.38 2.10 -12.60
N HIS A 79 -7.86 1.18 -13.45
CA HIS A 79 -8.68 0.04 -13.05
C HIS A 79 -7.88 -1.20 -12.70
N SER A 80 -6.53 -1.16 -12.75
CA SER A 80 -5.70 -2.30 -12.37
C SER A 80 -6.07 -2.81 -10.98
N ALA A 81 -6.21 -4.12 -10.88
CA ALA A 81 -6.45 -4.80 -9.63
C ALA A 81 -5.20 -4.68 -8.73
N ILE A 82 -5.43 -4.75 -7.43
CA ILE A 82 -4.37 -4.79 -6.42
C ILE A 82 -4.63 -6.01 -5.55
N ASP A 83 -3.56 -6.74 -5.27
CA ASP A 83 -3.56 -7.84 -4.33
C ASP A 83 -3.38 -7.28 -2.92
N VAL A 84 -4.25 -7.72 -2.02
CA VAL A 84 -4.26 -7.33 -0.61
C VAL A 84 -4.35 -8.55 0.31
N GLY A 85 -4.34 -9.77 -0.25
CA GLY A 85 -4.39 -11.02 0.50
C GLY A 85 -3.08 -11.27 1.24
N TYR A 86 -3.16 -11.69 2.51
CA TYR A 86 -1.96 -11.96 3.29
C TYR A 86 -1.21 -13.20 2.77
N ASP A 87 -1.91 -14.20 2.27
CA ASP A 87 -1.26 -15.40 1.72
C ASP A 87 -0.49 -15.08 0.45
N SER A 88 -1.05 -14.23 -0.43
CA SER A 88 -0.33 -13.70 -1.60
C SER A 88 0.91 -12.91 -1.19
N PHE A 89 0.82 -12.09 -0.13
CA PHE A 89 1.99 -11.40 0.41
C PHE A 89 3.07 -12.40 0.86
N LEU A 90 2.69 -13.46 1.56
CA LEU A 90 3.64 -14.50 1.97
C LEU A 90 4.27 -15.21 0.78
N GLU A 91 3.49 -15.60 -0.22
CA GLU A 91 3.98 -16.23 -1.45
C GLU A 91 4.95 -15.31 -2.18
N PHE A 92 4.59 -14.02 -2.33
CA PHE A 92 5.43 -13.00 -2.94
C PHE A 92 6.75 -12.83 -2.17
N MET A 93 6.73 -12.83 -0.83
CA MET A 93 7.95 -12.63 -0.04
C MET A 93 8.81 -13.89 0.09
N ARG A 94 8.22 -15.08 -0.04
CA ARG A 94 8.91 -16.39 0.05
C ARG A 94 9.61 -16.82 -1.22
N ASP A 95 9.26 -16.26 -2.38
CA ASP A 95 9.94 -16.61 -3.62
C ASP A 95 11.41 -16.17 -3.56
N GLU A 96 12.35 -17.11 -3.47
CA GLU A 96 13.79 -16.84 -3.32
C GLU A 96 14.52 -16.63 -4.64
N ARG A 97 13.82 -16.75 -5.79
CA ARG A 97 14.45 -16.58 -7.10
C ARG A 97 15.10 -15.21 -7.23
N TRP A 98 16.15 -15.17 -8.04
CA TRP A 98 16.84 -13.95 -8.42
C TRP A 98 16.13 -13.29 -9.60
N ASN A 99 16.30 -11.97 -9.73
CA ASN A 99 15.76 -11.15 -10.83
C ASN A 99 14.22 -11.21 -10.98
N THR A 100 13.51 -11.44 -9.88
CA THR A 100 12.05 -11.36 -9.78
C THR A 100 11.64 -10.02 -9.14
N GLN A 101 10.38 -9.62 -9.34
CA GLN A 101 9.86 -8.33 -8.81
C GLN A 101 9.91 -8.24 -7.28
N ASN A 102 9.94 -9.38 -6.59
CA ASN A 102 10.00 -9.45 -5.13
C ASN A 102 11.43 -9.45 -4.56
N ALA A 103 12.47 -9.54 -5.38
CA ALA A 103 13.85 -9.64 -4.90
C ALA A 103 14.26 -8.44 -4.03
N GLN A 104 13.96 -7.21 -4.47
CA GLN A 104 14.25 -6.00 -3.71
C GLN A 104 13.37 -5.88 -2.45
N PRO A 105 12.02 -6.01 -2.52
CA PRO A 105 11.18 -6.03 -1.32
C PRO A 105 11.61 -7.08 -0.28
N ARG A 106 11.96 -8.30 -0.71
CA ARG A 106 12.39 -9.39 0.15
C ARG A 106 13.68 -9.05 0.90
N ALA A 107 14.69 -8.54 0.18
CA ALA A 107 15.94 -8.11 0.79
C ALA A 107 15.72 -6.98 1.81
N TRP A 108 14.86 -6.02 1.48
CA TRP A 108 14.50 -4.93 2.39
C TRP A 108 13.80 -5.45 3.66
N LEU A 109 12.83 -6.36 3.53
CA LEU A 109 12.19 -6.97 4.70
C LEU A 109 13.21 -7.72 5.57
N PHE A 110 14.11 -8.50 4.95
CA PHE A 110 15.15 -9.24 5.66
C PHE A 110 16.05 -8.29 6.49
N GLN A 111 16.51 -7.18 5.90
CA GLN A 111 17.32 -6.20 6.63
C GLN A 111 16.57 -5.56 7.80
N ASN A 112 15.27 -5.29 7.63
CA ASN A 112 14.46 -4.76 8.72
C ASN A 112 14.25 -5.78 9.85
N CYS A 113 14.12 -7.07 9.52
CA CYS A 113 14.00 -8.13 10.50
C CYS A 113 15.28 -8.41 11.30
N ASN A 114 16.47 -8.19 10.71
CA ASN A 114 17.73 -8.63 11.31
C ASN A 114 18.64 -7.48 11.77
N GLU A 115 18.51 -6.28 11.16
CA GLU A 115 19.47 -5.19 11.36
C GLU A 115 18.78 -3.88 11.77
N PHE A 116 17.85 -3.37 10.96
CA PHE A 116 17.34 -2.00 11.14
C PHE A 116 16.14 -1.89 12.08
N GLY A 117 15.27 -2.90 12.13
CA GLY A 117 14.03 -2.83 12.91
C GLY A 117 13.04 -1.76 12.44
N HIS A 118 13.14 -1.27 11.20
CA HIS A 118 12.24 -0.24 10.68
C HIS A 118 10.96 -0.85 10.10
N PHE A 119 9.99 -1.05 10.98
CA PHE A 119 8.65 -1.51 10.63
C PHE A 119 7.66 -0.35 10.60
N ARG A 120 6.85 -0.28 9.54
CA ARG A 120 5.76 0.69 9.46
C ARG A 120 4.57 0.15 10.22
N THR A 121 4.29 0.75 11.36
CA THR A 121 3.18 0.37 12.22
C THR A 121 2.22 1.55 12.40
N SER A 122 0.98 1.22 12.77
CA SER A 122 -0.03 2.18 13.20
C SER A 122 -0.75 1.57 14.39
N GLU A 123 -0.36 2.00 15.59
CA GLU A 123 -0.89 1.49 16.86
C GLU A 123 -1.95 2.44 17.47
N ARG A 124 -2.01 3.70 17.01
CA ARG A 124 -2.95 4.69 17.55
C ARG A 124 -4.35 4.44 17.02
N SER A 125 -5.30 4.15 17.91
CA SER A 125 -6.71 3.93 17.58
C SER A 125 -7.41 5.16 16.97
N ASN A 126 -6.93 6.36 17.27
CA ASN A 126 -7.44 7.61 16.72
C ASN A 126 -6.60 8.17 15.56
N GLY A 127 -5.64 7.39 15.04
CA GLY A 127 -4.84 7.77 13.87
C GLY A 127 -5.52 7.42 12.55
N LEU A 128 -4.89 7.83 11.44
CA LEU A 128 -5.39 7.58 10.07
C LEU A 128 -5.67 6.10 9.78
N PHE A 129 -4.88 5.20 10.35
CA PHE A 129 -5.04 3.75 10.22
C PHE A 129 -5.42 3.08 11.54
N ALA A 130 -6.00 3.81 12.51
CA ALA A 130 -6.73 3.28 13.67
C ALA A 130 -6.25 1.95 14.32
N GLY A 131 -4.96 1.76 14.55
CA GLY A 131 -4.46 0.51 15.16
C GLY A 131 -4.40 -0.72 14.24
N THR A 132 -4.62 -0.58 12.93
CA THR A 132 -4.85 -1.72 12.01
C THR A 132 -3.58 -2.37 11.48
N LEU A 133 -2.41 -1.79 11.72
CA LEU A 133 -1.12 -2.32 11.31
C LEU A 133 -0.19 -2.45 12.52
N PRO A 134 -0.39 -3.48 13.36
CA PRO A 134 0.39 -3.64 14.58
C PRO A 134 1.78 -4.23 14.27
N LEU A 135 2.77 -4.00 15.15
CA LEU A 135 4.13 -4.56 14.97
C LEU A 135 4.14 -6.07 14.76
N ARG A 136 3.28 -6.81 15.47
CA ARG A 136 3.13 -8.28 15.38
C ARG A 136 2.69 -8.81 14.01
N PHE A 137 2.36 -7.92 13.08
CA PHE A 137 2.07 -8.29 11.69
C PHE A 137 3.32 -8.79 10.97
N PHE A 138 4.48 -8.19 11.27
CA PHE A 138 5.78 -8.55 10.73
C PHE A 138 6.45 -9.66 11.55
#